data_AF-A0A9W4SGD4-F1
#
_entry.id   AF-A0A9W4SGD4-F1
#
_cell.length_a   1.000
_cell.length_b   1.000
_cell.length_c   1.000
_cell.angle_alpha   90.00
_cell.angle_beta   90.00
_cell.angle_gamma   90.00
#
_symmetry.space_group_name_H-M   'P 1'
#
loop_
_entity.id
_entity.type
_entity.pdbx_description
1 polymer ?
#
loop_
_entity_poly.entity_id
_entity_poly.type
_entity_poly.pdbx_seq_one_letter_code
_entity_poly.pdbx_strand_id
1 'polypeptide(L)' 'ADAATATIRTRKFLSNRLMHRKQFVVDVIHPGRANASKHRIAEAEKTARKQRKERKNRAKKFRGTKKTKATKKEK' A
#
# COMPACT_ATOMS: atom_id res chain seq x y z
N ALA A 1 14.44 -7.60 -20.77
CA ALA A 1 13.31 -6.68 -20.97
C ALA A 1 12.51 -6.63 -19.68
N ASP A 2 12.83 -5.68 -18.81
CA ASP A 2 12.14 -5.46 -17.54
C ASP A 2 10.65 -5.28 -17.79
N ALA A 3 9.87 -6.30 -17.42
CA ALA A 3 8.43 -6.29 -17.55
C ALA A 3 7.89 -5.14 -16.69
N ALA A 4 7.36 -4.10 -17.35
CA ALA A 4 6.75 -2.95 -16.71
C ALA A 4 5.88 -3.40 -15.53
N THR A 5 6.33 -3.08 -14.32
CA THR A 5 5.70 -3.53 -13.08
C THR A 5 4.28 -2.96 -13.01
N ALA A 6 3.27 -3.84 -12.89
CA ALA A 6 1.89 -3.41 -12.74
C ALA A 6 1.76 -2.56 -11.46
N THR A 7 1.34 -1.31 -11.62
CA THR A 7 1.14 -0.38 -10.51
C THR A 7 -0.28 -0.52 -9.98
N ILE A 8 -0.42 -0.93 -8.72
CA ILE A 8 -1.71 -1.13 -8.06
C ILE A 8 -2.00 0.07 -7.16
N ARG A 9 -3.12 0.76 -7.42
CA ARG A 9 -3.60 1.88 -6.61
C ARG A 9 -4.89 1.49 -5.89
N THR A 10 -5.00 1.83 -4.61
CA THR A 10 -6.22 1.63 -3.83
C THR A 10 -6.94 2.96 -3.62
N ARG A 11 -8.24 2.99 -3.94
CA ARG A 11 -9.12 4.16 -3.78
C ARG A 11 -10.32 3.82 -2.90
N LYS A 12 -11.01 4.88 -2.42
CA LYS A 12 -12.26 4.80 -1.63
C LYS A 12 -12.17 3.76 -0.50
N PHE A 13 -11.18 3.93 0.36
CA PHE A 13 -10.91 2.97 1.42
C PHE A 13 -11.90 3.11 2.59
N LEU A 14 -12.66 2.05 2.87
CA LEU A 14 -13.60 1.98 3.99
C LEU A 14 -13.28 0.77 4.88
N SER A 15 -13.13 1.00 6.18
CA SER A 15 -13.13 -0.09 7.17
C SER A 15 -14.56 -0.34 7.65
N ASN A 16 -15.24 -1.32 7.05
CA ASN A 16 -16.58 -1.73 7.47
C ASN A 16 -16.47 -2.67 8.69
N ARG A 17 -16.82 -2.15 9.87
CA ARG A 17 -16.75 -2.88 11.14
C ARG A 17 -17.89 -3.89 11.30
N LEU A 18 -19.06 -3.62 10.73
CA LEU A 18 -20.24 -4.49 10.81
C LEU A 18 -19.97 -5.87 10.19
N MET A 19 -19.27 -5.88 9.06
CA MET A 19 -18.92 -7.12 8.35
C MET A 19 -17.46 -7.53 8.54
N HIS A 20 -16.77 -6.94 9.53
CA HIS A 20 -15.35 -7.19 9.85
C HIS A 20 -14.39 -7.13 8.66
N ARG A 21 -14.71 -6.35 7.61
CA ARG A 21 -13.94 -6.32 6.37
C ARG A 21 -13.52 -4.92 5.96
N LYS A 22 -12.48 -4.88 5.14
CA LYS A 22 -11.92 -3.65 4.57
C LYS A 22 -12.35 -3.59 3.12
N GLN A 23 -13.26 -2.68 2.79
CA GLN A 23 -13.80 -2.50 1.44
C GLN A 23 -13.07 -1.36 0.74
N PHE A 24 -12.76 -1.53 -0.54
CA PHE A 24 -12.09 -0.53 -1.36
C PHE A 24 -12.17 -0.89 -2.84
N VAL A 25 -11.83 0.09 -3.67
CA VAL A 25 -11.69 -0.06 -5.12
C VAL A 25 -10.20 -0.16 -5.45
N VAL A 26 -9.85 -1.05 -6.37
CA VAL A 26 -8.49 -1.24 -6.87
C VAL A 26 -8.42 -0.78 -8.32
N ASP A 27 -7.52 0.15 -8.61
CA ASP A 27 -7.14 0.48 -9.98
C ASP A 27 -5.83 -0.23 -10.30
N VAL A 28 -5.79 -0.93 -11.43
CA VAL A 28 -4.60 -1.63 -11.90
C VAL A 28 -4.11 -0.93 -13.16
N ILE A 29 -2.91 -0.38 -13.10
CA ILE A 29 -2.26 0.29 -14.24
C ILE A 29 -1.10 -0.58 -14.69
N HIS A 30 -1.22 -1.20 -15.87
CA HIS A 30 -0.17 -2.04 -16.47
C HIS A 30 0.07 -1.62 -17.93
N PRO A 31 1.01 -0.70 -18.18
CA PRO A 31 1.35 -0.29 -19.54
C PRO A 31 2.07 -1.43 -20.28
N GLY A 32 1.71 -1.67 -21.54
CA GLY A 32 2.40 -2.65 -22.40
C GLY A 32 2.19 -4.12 -22.03
N ARG A 33 1.29 -4.44 -21.09
CA ARG A 33 0.96 -5.83 -20.72
C ARG A 33 -0.55 -6.05 -20.80
N ALA A 34 -0.92 -7.27 -21.20
CA ALA A 34 -2.27 -7.77 -21.04
C ALA A 34 -2.73 -7.79 -19.57
N ASN A 35 -4.03 -7.98 -19.38
CA ASN A 35 -4.71 -7.98 -18.10
C ASN A 35 -3.95 -8.82 -17.05
N ALA A 36 -3.72 -8.24 -15.87
CA ALA A 36 -3.12 -8.98 -14.77
C ALA A 36 -4.10 -10.00 -14.17
N SER A 37 -3.59 -11.18 -13.79
CA SER A 37 -4.41 -12.22 -13.15
C SER A 37 -4.84 -11.78 -11.74
N LYS A 38 -6.07 -12.15 -11.36
CA LYS A 38 -6.65 -11.80 -10.05
C LYS A 38 -5.79 -12.29 -8.88
N HIS A 39 -5.21 -13.48 -8.99
CA HIS A 39 -4.35 -14.06 -7.96
C HIS A 39 -3.11 -13.19 -7.69
N ARG A 40 -2.41 -12.81 -8.76
CA ARG A 40 -1.21 -11.99 -8.66
C ARG A 40 -1.48 -10.61 -8.05
N ILE A 41 -2.63 -10.01 -8.39
CA ILE A 41 -3.06 -8.73 -7.82
C ILE A 41 -3.31 -8.87 -6.31
N ALA A 42 -4.01 -9.93 -5.89
CA ALA A 42 -4.36 -10.16 -4.49
C ALA A 42 -3.13 -10.36 -3.58
N GLU A 43 -2.08 -11.01 -4.08
CA GLU A 43 -0.83 -11.20 -3.34
C GLU A 43 -0.05 -9.90 -3.20
N ALA A 44 0.09 -9.14 -4.30
CA ALA A 44 0.80 -7.86 -4.30
C ALA A 44 0.12 -6.79 -3.44
N GLU A 45 -1.21 -6.81 -3.33
CA GLU A 45 -1.93 -5.81 -2.53
C GLU A 45 -1.80 -6.04 -1.02
N LYS A 46 -1.82 -7.31 -0.58
CA LYS A 46 -1.70 -7.68 0.85
C LYS A 46 -0.40 -7.17 1.46
N THR A 47 0.71 -7.27 0.72
CA THR A 47 2.05 -6.86 1.17
C THR A 47 2.16 -5.34 1.26
N ALA A 48 1.78 -4.60 0.20
CA ALA A 48 1.91 -3.15 0.15
C ALA A 48 1.09 -2.43 1.24
N ARG A 49 -0.15 -2.88 1.49
CA ARG A 49 -1.03 -2.27 2.49
C ARG A 49 -0.58 -2.56 3.92
N LYS A 50 -0.19 -3.80 4.22
CA LYS A 50 0.31 -4.21 5.53
C LYS A 50 1.56 -3.42 5.88
N GLN A 51 2.52 -3.35 4.96
CA GLN A 51 3.76 -2.58 5.12
C GLN A 51 3.49 -1.08 5.31
N ARG A 52 2.58 -0.47 4.54
CA ARG A 52 2.23 0.96 4.69
C ARG A 52 1.57 1.26 6.04
N LYS A 53 0.68 0.37 6.53
CA LYS A 53 0.02 0.54 7.84
C LYS A 53 1.00 0.33 8.99
N GLU A 54 1.87 -0.66 8.91
CA GLU A 54 2.94 -0.89 9.88
C GLU A 54 3.94 0.27 9.92
N ARG A 55 4.32 0.83 8.77
CA ARG A 55 5.18 2.02 8.69
C ARG A 55 4.50 3.23 9.34
N LYS A 56 3.21 3.48 9.04
CA LYS A 56 2.43 4.57 9.66
C LYS A 56 2.33 4.40 11.18
N ASN A 57 2.09 3.18 11.64
CA ASN A 57 1.99 2.89 13.08
C ASN A 57 3.34 3.03 13.78
N ARG A 58 4.45 2.55 13.19
CA ARG A 58 5.82 2.78 13.68
C ARG A 58 6.15 4.27 13.75
N ALA A 59 5.85 5.03 12.69
CA ALA A 59 6.09 6.47 12.66
C ALA A 59 5.30 7.25 13.73
N LYS A 60 4.10 6.77 14.10
CA LYS A 60 3.30 7.35 15.20
C LYS A 60 3.86 7.03 16.59
N LYS A 61 4.65 5.96 16.75
CA LYS A 61 5.33 5.64 18.02
C LYS A 61 6.51 6.58 18.29
N PHE A 62 7.09 7.20 17.25
CA PHE A 62 8.11 8.22 17.40
C PHE A 62 7.47 9.60 17.63
N ARG A 63 7.74 10.19 18.79
CA ARG A 63 7.26 11.51 19.24
C ARG A 63 8.41 12.45 19.56
N GLY A 64 8.17 13.76 19.54
CA GLY A 64 9.18 14.80 19.86
C GLY A 64 10.30 14.95 18.81
N THR A 65 11.44 15.48 19.23
CA THR A 65 12.64 15.73 18.38
C THR A 65 13.21 14.47 17.71
N LYS A 66 12.89 13.27 18.23
CA LYS A 66 13.22 11.99 17.57
C LYS A 66 12.47 11.79 16.24
N LYS A 67 11.26 12.35 16.10
CA LYS A 67 10.47 12.28 14.86
C LYS A 67 11.07 13.15 13.75
N THR A 68 11.53 14.36 14.08
CA THR A 68 12.15 15.29 13.14
C THR A 68 13.54 14.83 12.69
N LYS A 69 14.30 14.14 13.55
CA LYS A 69 15.59 13.53 13.18
C LYS A 69 15.44 12.34 12.23
N ALA A 70 14.40 11.52 12.36
CA ALA A 70 14.16 10.37 11.49
C ALA A 70 13.85 10.78 10.02
N THR A 71 13.09 11.86 9.80
CA THR A 71 12.83 12.41 8.46
C THR A 71 14.04 13.11 7.84
N LYS A 72 15.00 13.56 8.66
CA LYS A 72 16.19 14.30 8.21
C LYS A 72 17.36 13.39 7.81
N LYS A 73 17.32 12.10 8.17
CA LYS A 73 18.38 11.11 7.91
C LYS A 73 18.28 10.45 6.52
N GLU A 74 17.25 10.76 5.74
CA GLU A 74 17.02 10.23 4.37
C GLU A 74 17.28 11.28 3.27
N LYS A 75 18.11 12.29 3.54
CA LYS A 75 18.75 13.10 2.50
C LYS A 75 20.24 12.80 2.47
#